data_AF-A0A8J5JSK0-F1
#
_entry.id   AF-A0A8J5JSK0-F1
#
_cell.length_a   1.000
_cell.length_b   1.000
_cell.length_c   1.000
_cell.angle_alpha   90.00
_cell.angle_beta   90.00
_cell.angle_gamma   90.00
#
_symmetry.space_group_name_H-M   'P 1'
#
loop_
_entity.id
_entity.type
_entity.pdbx_description
1 polymer ?
#
loop_
_entity_poly.entity_id
_entity_poly.type
_entity_poly.pdbx_seq_one_letter_code
_entity_poly.pdbx_strand_id
1 'polypeptide(L)'
;MAEAPPNMPPPPAPVPGPAAQRQIKKRKMLKYAEKLEVMKQIDGGKSKRAVALTYGINESTIRGIYKMKDHIVKHMELAQTNALAQASRSPNQLLTKTKQPFVWYVQKQGRRNMAVETRDLMDTAKQLYQKLARKWKVANLPAFNASKGWIENFKSRHQVRNV
;
A
#
# COMPACT_ATOMS: atom_id res chain seq x y z
N MET A 1 -13.24 -28.14 -74.03
CA MET A 1 -13.79 -28.09 -72.67
C MET A 1 -12.80 -27.28 -71.84
N ALA A 2 -13.24 -26.17 -71.23
CA ALA A 2 -12.37 -25.23 -70.55
C ALA A 2 -11.84 -25.82 -69.23
N GLU A 3 -10.53 -25.94 -69.11
CA GLU A 3 -9.85 -26.38 -67.89
C GLU A 3 -9.85 -25.21 -66.89
N ALA A 4 -10.42 -25.44 -65.70
CA ALA A 4 -10.54 -24.44 -64.65
C ALA A 4 -9.16 -24.01 -64.14
N PRO A 5 -8.93 -22.72 -63.81
CA PRO A 5 -7.65 -22.28 -63.28
C PRO A 5 -7.35 -22.91 -61.91
N PRO A 6 -6.06 -23.14 -61.58
CA PRO A 6 -5.66 -23.77 -60.33
C PRO A 6 -6.04 -22.90 -59.12
N ASN A 7 -6.62 -23.56 -58.12
CA ASN A 7 -7.02 -23.00 -56.83
C ASN A 7 -5.81 -22.35 -56.13
N MET A 8 -5.75 -21.01 -56.11
CA MET A 8 -4.76 -20.28 -55.31
C MET A 8 -5.16 -20.36 -53.83
N PRO A 9 -4.24 -20.73 -52.92
CA PRO A 9 -4.52 -20.67 -51.49
C PRO A 9 -4.75 -19.21 -51.06
N PRO A 10 -5.69 -18.96 -50.11
CA PRO A 10 -5.93 -17.62 -49.59
C PRO A 10 -4.66 -17.05 -48.94
N PRO A 11 -4.44 -15.72 -48.98
CA PRO A 11 -3.29 -15.10 -48.34
C PRO A 11 -3.26 -15.42 -46.84
N PRO A 12 -2.07 -15.63 -46.25
CA PRO A 12 -1.96 -15.90 -44.82
C PRO A 12 -2.53 -14.71 -44.03
N ALA A 13 -3.40 -15.02 -43.06
CA ALA A 13 -3.92 -14.02 -42.13
C ALA A 13 -2.76 -13.24 -41.48
N PRO A 14 -2.94 -11.93 -41.19
CA PRO A 14 -1.91 -11.13 -40.55
C PRO A 14 -1.47 -11.80 -39.25
N VAL A 15 -0.19 -12.16 -39.19
CA VAL A 15 0.43 -12.70 -37.98
C VAL A 15 0.13 -11.78 -36.80
N PRO A 16 -0.42 -12.28 -35.68
CA PRO A 16 -0.56 -11.46 -34.49
C PRO A 16 0.86 -11.09 -34.04
N GLY A 17 1.22 -9.81 -34.20
CA GLY A 17 2.46 -9.26 -33.68
C GLY A 17 2.61 -9.61 -32.19
N PRO A 18 3.84 -9.79 -31.68
CA PRO A 18 4.07 -10.30 -30.33
C PRO A 18 3.26 -9.50 -29.32
N ALA A 19 2.29 -10.15 -28.69
CA ALA A 19 1.50 -9.59 -27.62
C ALA A 19 2.45 -8.97 -26.61
N ALA A 20 2.45 -7.63 -26.52
CA ALA A 20 3.33 -6.88 -25.65
C ALA A 20 3.21 -7.48 -24.24
N GLN A 21 4.25 -8.21 -23.83
CA GLN A 21 4.30 -8.83 -22.52
C GLN A 21 4.17 -7.71 -21.50
N ARG A 22 2.99 -7.63 -20.87
CA ARG A 22 2.70 -6.64 -19.85
C ARG A 22 3.52 -7.02 -18.64
N GLN A 23 4.79 -6.58 -18.62
CA GLN A 23 5.70 -6.69 -17.50
C GLN A 23 4.93 -6.25 -16.25
N ILE A 24 4.61 -7.21 -15.38
CA ILE A 24 3.89 -6.95 -14.13
C ILE A 24 4.89 -6.20 -13.24
N LYS A 25 4.97 -4.88 -13.43
CA LYS A 25 5.81 -4.01 -12.61
C LYS A 25 5.35 -4.19 -11.17
N LYS A 26 6.25 -4.68 -10.31
CA LYS A 26 6.03 -4.80 -8.87
C LYS A 26 5.49 -3.46 -8.36
N ARG A 27 4.34 -3.49 -7.70
CA ARG A 27 3.65 -2.29 -7.21
C ARG A 27 4.55 -1.56 -6.21
N LYS A 28 5.24 -0.50 -6.65
CA LYS A 28 5.97 0.40 -5.76
C LYS A 28 4.98 1.18 -4.90
N MET A 29 5.12 1.08 -3.59
CA MET A 29 4.27 1.78 -2.63
C MET A 29 5.03 2.97 -2.08
N LEU A 30 4.70 4.15 -2.61
CA LEU A 30 5.32 5.42 -2.22
C LEU A 30 4.90 5.85 -0.80
N LYS A 31 5.85 6.41 -0.05
CA LYS A 31 5.62 7.09 1.23
C LYS A 31 4.86 8.40 1.01
N TYR A 32 4.27 8.95 2.08
CA TYR A 32 3.54 10.22 1.99
C TYR A 32 4.43 11.38 1.53
N ALA A 33 5.68 11.43 2.00
CA ALA A 33 6.67 12.41 1.55
C ALA A 33 6.93 12.34 0.03
N GLU A 34 7.13 11.15 -0.52
CA GLU A 34 7.35 10.95 -1.96
C GLU A 34 6.10 11.32 -2.78
N LYS A 35 4.90 11.08 -2.24
CA LYS A 35 3.65 11.51 -2.88
C LYS A 35 3.51 13.04 -2.95
N LEU A 36 3.98 13.76 -1.93
CA LEU A 36 4.03 15.22 -1.95
C LEU A 36 4.98 15.72 -3.03
N GLU A 37 6.13 15.08 -3.18
CA GLU A 37 7.08 15.47 -4.21
C GLU A 37 6.51 15.22 -5.60
N VAL A 38 5.85 14.08 -5.83
CA VAL A 38 5.09 13.81 -7.06
C VAL A 38 4.06 14.92 -7.34
N MET A 39 3.37 15.44 -6.34
CA MET A 39 2.43 16.57 -6.52
C MET A 39 3.16 17.86 -6.88
N LYS A 40 4.23 18.22 -6.17
CA LYS A 40 5.03 19.42 -6.46
C LYS A 40 5.58 19.40 -7.89
N GLN A 41 5.98 18.23 -8.39
CA GLN A 41 6.48 18.08 -9.75
C GLN A 41 5.37 18.30 -10.80
N ILE A 42 4.15 17.86 -10.52
CA ILE A 42 2.98 18.07 -11.41
C ILE A 42 2.53 19.53 -11.38
N ASP A 43 2.49 20.14 -10.20
CA ASP A 43 2.11 21.54 -10.00
C ASP A 43 3.13 22.49 -10.65
N GLY A 44 4.41 22.14 -10.58
CA GLY A 44 5.51 22.80 -11.31
C GLY A 44 5.53 22.54 -12.82
N GLY A 45 4.44 22.04 -13.41
CA GLY A 45 4.26 21.94 -14.86
C GLY A 45 4.79 20.65 -15.52
N LYS A 46 5.34 19.69 -14.77
CA LYS A 46 5.80 18.43 -15.38
C LYS A 46 4.63 17.52 -15.74
N SER A 47 4.70 16.94 -16.95
CA SER A 47 3.70 15.99 -17.40
C SER A 47 3.64 14.75 -16.50
N LYS A 48 2.42 14.29 -16.19
CA LYS A 48 2.15 13.09 -15.38
C LYS A 48 2.90 11.86 -15.89
N ARG A 49 3.10 11.77 -17.21
CA ARG A 49 3.87 10.69 -17.85
C ARG A 49 5.36 10.76 -17.53
N ALA A 50 5.95 11.97 -17.54
CA ALA A 50 7.35 12.17 -17.19
C ALA A 50 7.60 11.80 -15.71
N VAL A 51 6.72 12.24 -14.81
CA VAL A 51 6.82 11.90 -13.39
C VAL A 51 6.65 10.38 -13.17
N ALA A 52 5.77 9.72 -13.94
CA ALA A 52 5.61 8.26 -13.87
C ALA A 52 6.90 7.52 -14.23
N LEU A 53 7.61 8.00 -15.25
CA LEU A 53 8.90 7.43 -15.65
C LEU A 53 9.96 7.65 -14.58
N THR A 54 10.08 8.87 -14.03
CA THR A 54 11.07 9.19 -12.97
C THR A 54 10.91 8.31 -11.74
N TYR A 55 9.68 8.09 -11.28
CA TYR A 55 9.39 7.29 -10.09
C TYR A 55 9.23 5.79 -10.40
N GLY A 56 9.23 5.39 -11.67
CA GLY A 56 9.01 4.02 -12.12
C GLY A 56 7.61 3.48 -11.75
N ILE A 57 6.59 4.34 -11.73
CA ILE A 57 5.20 3.99 -11.41
C ILE A 57 4.28 4.22 -12.60
N ASN A 58 3.10 3.61 -12.57
CA ASN A 58 2.12 3.77 -13.64
C ASN A 58 1.45 5.14 -13.56
N GLU A 59 1.12 5.72 -14.71
CA GLU A 59 0.43 7.02 -14.79
C GLU A 59 -0.91 7.01 -14.04
N SER A 60 -1.63 5.88 -14.06
CA SER A 60 -2.86 5.69 -13.28
C SER A 60 -2.65 5.86 -11.78
N THR A 61 -1.48 5.46 -11.26
CA THR A 61 -1.09 5.68 -9.85
C THR A 61 -0.86 7.16 -9.58
N ILE A 62 -0.22 7.88 -10.50
CA ILE A 62 -0.03 9.33 -10.38
C ILE A 62 -1.34 10.08 -10.39
N ARG A 63 -2.27 9.73 -11.29
CA ARG A 63 -3.63 10.27 -11.28
C ARG A 63 -4.33 10.03 -9.94
N GLY A 64 -4.20 8.82 -9.38
CA GLY A 64 -4.74 8.49 -8.06
C GLY A 64 -4.13 9.33 -6.94
N ILE A 65 -2.80 9.51 -6.94
CA ILE A 65 -2.09 10.37 -5.99
C ILE A 65 -2.59 11.81 -6.09
N TYR A 66 -2.68 12.35 -7.31
CA TYR A 66 -3.15 13.72 -7.55
C TYR A 66 -4.61 13.92 -7.11
N LYS A 67 -5.48 12.92 -7.31
CA LYS A 67 -6.87 12.97 -6.83
C LYS A 67 -6.97 12.97 -5.29
N MET A 68 -6.03 12.31 -4.62
CA MET A 68 -5.97 12.25 -3.15
C MET A 68 -5.07 13.35 -2.54
N LYS A 69 -4.74 14.41 -3.31
CA LYS A 69 -3.80 15.45 -2.88
C LYS A 69 -4.18 16.09 -1.55
N ASP A 70 -5.43 16.51 -1.39
CA ASP A 70 -5.93 17.17 -0.17
C ASP A 70 -5.78 16.29 1.06
N HIS A 71 -6.06 15.00 0.91
CA HIS A 71 -5.92 14.04 2.01
C HIS A 71 -4.45 13.79 2.38
N ILE A 72 -3.55 13.81 1.38
CA ILE A 72 -2.11 13.65 1.58
C ILE A 72 -1.51 14.89 2.23
N VAL A 73 -1.90 16.09 1.79
CA VAL A 73 -1.47 17.37 2.38
C VAL A 73 -1.94 17.47 3.82
N LYS A 74 -3.23 17.27 4.11
CA LYS A 74 -3.76 17.29 5.48
C LYS A 74 -3.05 16.30 6.40
N HIS A 75 -2.76 15.09 5.90
CA HIS A 75 -2.00 14.11 6.67
C HIS A 75 -0.55 14.56 6.90
N MET A 76 0.09 15.18 5.91
CA MET A 76 1.46 15.70 6.04
C MET A 76 1.53 16.85 7.03
N GLU A 77 0.56 17.79 7.01
CA GLU A 77 0.44 18.88 7.98
C GLU A 77 0.30 18.34 9.41
N LEU A 78 -0.61 17.39 9.63
CA LEU A 78 -0.76 16.70 10.92
C LEU A 78 0.50 15.90 11.31
N ALA A 79 1.30 15.48 10.32
CA ALA A 79 2.54 14.73 10.50
C ALA A 79 3.81 15.61 10.55
N GLN A 80 3.72 16.94 10.37
CA GLN A 80 4.89 17.83 10.36
C GLN A 80 5.69 17.74 11.67
N THR A 81 5.01 17.47 12.79
CA THR A 81 5.62 17.30 14.11
C THR A 81 6.23 15.92 14.35
N ASN A 82 6.10 14.96 13.42
CA ASN A 82 6.51 13.57 13.63
C ASN A 82 7.11 12.93 12.37
N ALA A 83 8.44 12.84 12.32
CA ALA A 83 9.18 12.21 11.21
C ALA A 83 8.75 10.75 10.92
N LEU A 84 8.33 10.00 11.94
CA LEU A 84 7.82 8.63 11.77
C LEU A 84 6.46 8.60 11.06
N ALA A 85 5.63 9.64 11.26
CA ALA A 85 4.36 9.78 10.56
C ALA A 85 4.55 10.19 9.09
N GLN A 86 5.58 10.97 8.77
CA GLN A 86 5.94 11.31 7.39
C GLN A 86 6.51 10.12 6.60
N ALA A 87 7.31 9.28 7.28
CA ALA A 87 7.82 8.02 6.71
C ALA A 87 6.75 6.92 6.64
N SER A 88 5.59 7.12 7.28
CA SER A 88 4.52 6.15 7.31
C SER A 88 3.87 5.98 5.94
N ARG A 89 3.50 4.73 5.65
CA ARG A 89 2.73 4.38 4.45
C ARG A 89 1.22 4.45 4.69
N SER A 90 0.78 4.65 5.94
CA SER A 90 -0.63 4.65 6.32
C SER A 90 -1.06 5.99 6.94
N PRO A 91 -2.19 6.58 6.51
CA PRO A 91 -2.71 7.84 7.04
C PRO A 91 -3.26 7.73 8.48
N ASN A 92 -3.47 6.51 8.96
CA ASN A 92 -4.05 6.28 10.28
C ASN A 92 -2.95 6.42 11.34
N GLN A 93 -2.79 7.65 11.86
CA GLN A 93 -1.83 7.99 12.90
C GLN A 93 -2.11 7.20 14.18
N LEU A 94 -3.38 6.96 14.50
CA LEU A 94 -3.80 6.11 15.62
C LEU A 94 -3.30 4.67 15.44
N LEU A 95 -3.46 4.08 14.24
CA LEU A 95 -2.92 2.76 13.92
C LEU A 95 -1.39 2.71 14.04
N THR A 96 -0.71 3.82 13.73
CA THR A 96 0.75 3.90 13.89
C THR A 96 1.13 3.91 15.37
N LYS A 97 0.37 4.62 16.21
CA LYS A 97 0.56 4.67 17.66
C LYS A 97 0.19 3.35 18.35
N THR A 98 -0.74 2.56 17.82
CA THR A 98 -1.13 1.26 18.39
C THR A 98 -0.11 0.16 18.14
N LYS A 99 0.71 0.27 17.09
CA LYS A 99 1.78 -0.69 16.81
C LYS A 99 2.79 -0.78 17.95
N GLN A 100 3.19 0.35 18.54
CA GLN A 100 4.19 0.39 19.62
C GLN A 100 3.79 -0.44 20.86
N PRO A 101 2.63 -0.20 21.51
CA PRO A 101 2.21 -1.03 22.65
C PRO A 101 1.90 -2.47 22.23
N PHE A 102 1.50 -2.70 20.97
CA PHE A 102 1.30 -4.06 20.47
C PHE A 102 2.62 -4.82 20.30
N VAL A 103 3.70 -4.18 19.84
CA VAL A 103 5.04 -4.79 19.79
C VAL A 103 5.44 -5.27 21.18
N TRP A 104 5.31 -4.38 22.17
CA TRP A 104 5.65 -4.71 23.55
C TRP A 104 4.82 -5.89 24.09
N TYR A 105 3.51 -5.91 23.80
CA TYR A 105 2.64 -7.02 24.19
C TYR A 105 3.12 -8.35 23.58
N VAL A 106 3.35 -8.40 22.27
CA VAL A 106 3.77 -9.63 21.59
C VAL A 106 5.14 -10.10 22.09
N GLN A 107 6.09 -9.18 22.31
CA GLN A 107 7.40 -9.50 22.88
C GLN A 107 7.29 -10.05 24.31
N LYS A 108 6.40 -9.49 25.13
CA LYS A 108 6.15 -9.96 26.50
C LYS A 108 5.59 -11.38 26.49
N GLN A 109 4.71 -11.71 25.54
CA GLN A 109 4.16 -13.06 25.42
C GLN A 109 5.22 -14.08 24.96
N GLY A 110 6.07 -13.71 24.01
CA GLY A 110 7.18 -14.57 23.56
C GLY A 110 8.17 -14.91 24.68
N ARG A 111 8.46 -13.94 25.55
CA ARG A 111 9.31 -14.16 26.74
C ARG A 111 8.68 -15.12 27.77
N ARG A 112 7.35 -15.25 27.78
CA ARG A 112 6.62 -16.13 28.68
C ARG A 112 6.45 -17.55 28.12
N ASN A 113 6.98 -17.81 26.92
CA ASN A 113 6.82 -19.07 26.17
C ASN A 113 5.36 -19.53 26.07
N MET A 114 4.42 -18.58 26.08
CA MET A 114 3.00 -18.87 25.93
C MET A 114 2.70 -18.93 24.44
N ALA A 115 2.19 -20.06 23.98
CA ALA A 115 1.61 -20.18 22.66
C ALA A 115 0.42 -19.21 22.58
N VAL A 116 0.56 -18.11 21.83
CA VAL A 116 -0.54 -17.15 21.70
C VAL A 116 -1.26 -17.43 20.40
N GLU A 117 -2.53 -17.81 20.52
CA GLU A 117 -3.36 -17.98 19.34
C GLU A 117 -3.45 -16.68 18.55
N THR A 118 -3.52 -16.82 17.22
CA THR A 118 -3.66 -15.65 16.35
C THR A 118 -4.93 -14.86 16.68
N ARG A 119 -5.98 -15.52 17.18
CA ARG A 119 -7.23 -14.89 17.59
C ARG A 119 -7.03 -13.91 18.76
N ASP A 120 -6.31 -14.31 19.79
CA ASP A 120 -6.01 -13.44 20.93
C ASP A 120 -5.16 -12.23 20.55
N LEU A 121 -4.22 -12.41 19.61
CA LEU A 121 -3.44 -11.31 19.05
C LEU A 121 -4.32 -10.32 18.28
N MET A 122 -5.27 -10.83 17.48
CA MET A 122 -6.22 -9.99 16.75
C MET A 122 -7.10 -9.17 17.71
N ASP A 123 -7.63 -9.82 18.75
CA ASP A 123 -8.51 -9.16 19.72
C ASP A 123 -7.74 -8.16 20.59
N THR A 124 -6.53 -8.50 21.02
CA THR A 124 -5.66 -7.56 21.75
C THR A 124 -5.31 -6.34 20.91
N ALA A 125 -5.00 -6.52 19.63
CA ALA A 125 -4.72 -5.41 18.72
C ALA A 125 -5.93 -4.46 18.58
N LYS A 126 -7.15 -5.01 18.45
CA LYS A 126 -8.39 -4.22 18.42
C LYS A 126 -8.63 -3.48 19.73
N GLN A 127 -8.43 -4.15 20.88
CA GLN A 127 -8.60 -3.53 22.20
C GLN A 127 -7.61 -2.38 22.41
N LEU A 128 -6.34 -2.54 22.05
CA LEU A 128 -5.34 -1.47 22.12
C LEU A 128 -5.73 -0.28 21.23
N TYR A 129 -6.24 -0.55 20.04
CA TYR A 129 -6.75 0.46 19.12
C TYR A 129 -7.92 1.25 19.71
N GLN A 130 -8.91 0.58 20.28
CA GLN A 130 -10.04 1.23 20.94
C GLN A 130 -9.63 1.99 22.21
N LYS A 131 -8.74 1.43 23.05
CA LYS A 131 -8.24 2.10 24.25
C LYS A 131 -7.52 3.40 23.91
N LEU A 132 -6.68 3.38 22.88
CA LEU A 132 -6.01 4.59 22.40
C LEU A 132 -7.00 5.60 21.80
N ALA A 133 -7.98 5.15 21.03
CA ALA A 133 -9.03 6.02 20.49
C ALA A 133 -9.79 6.77 21.58
N ARG A 134 -10.21 6.06 22.63
CA ARG A 134 -10.90 6.63 23.80
C ARG A 134 -10.01 7.62 24.54
N LYS A 135 -8.76 7.25 24.82
CA LYS A 135 -7.79 8.11 25.51
C LYS A 135 -7.53 9.42 24.75
N TRP A 136 -7.53 9.38 23.42
CA TRP A 136 -7.25 10.51 22.55
C TRP A 136 -8.53 11.23 22.07
N LYS A 137 -9.71 10.84 22.57
CA LYS A 137 -11.02 11.40 22.21
C LYS A 137 -11.21 11.54 20.69
N VAL A 138 -10.84 10.51 19.94
CA VAL A 138 -10.96 10.50 18.48
C VAL A 138 -12.44 10.35 18.09
N ALA A 139 -13.06 11.45 17.65
CA ALA A 139 -14.50 11.51 17.33
C ALA A 139 -14.89 10.64 16.12
N ASN A 140 -14.02 10.54 15.12
CA ASN A 140 -14.25 9.71 13.94
C ASN A 140 -13.19 8.61 13.88
N LEU A 141 -13.48 7.49 14.54
CA LEU A 141 -12.56 6.37 14.64
C LEU A 141 -12.63 5.49 13.38
N PRO A 142 -11.61 5.46 12.52
CA PRO A 142 -11.61 4.56 11.38
C PRO A 142 -11.64 3.10 11.84
N ALA A 143 -12.43 2.27 11.16
CA ALA A 143 -12.52 0.85 11.45
C ALA A 143 -11.14 0.20 11.32
N PHE A 144 -10.67 -0.44 12.39
CA PHE A 144 -9.44 -1.20 12.39
C PHE A 144 -9.72 -2.69 12.39
N ASN A 145 -9.41 -3.34 11.27
CA ASN A 145 -9.48 -4.79 11.16
C ASN A 145 -8.09 -5.39 11.39
N ALA A 146 -7.86 -5.93 12.59
CA ALA A 146 -6.71 -6.77 12.88
C ALA A 146 -6.95 -8.15 12.27
N SER A 147 -6.74 -8.30 10.96
CA SER A 147 -6.89 -9.58 10.27
C SER A 147 -5.71 -10.51 10.53
N LYS A 148 -5.87 -11.81 10.23
CA LYS A 148 -4.78 -12.79 10.27
C LYS A 148 -3.54 -12.32 9.48
N GLY A 149 -3.76 -11.84 8.26
CA GLY A 149 -2.67 -11.30 7.43
C GLY A 149 -2.03 -10.03 8.00
N TRP A 150 -2.76 -9.22 8.78
CA TRP A 150 -2.16 -8.09 9.50
C TRP A 150 -1.21 -8.58 10.60
N ILE A 151 -1.59 -9.62 11.36
CA ILE A 151 -0.77 -10.22 12.41
C ILE A 151 0.48 -10.90 11.83
N GLU A 152 0.36 -11.67 10.75
CA GLU A 152 1.49 -12.32 10.08
C GLU A 152 2.51 -11.30 9.56
N ASN A 153 2.01 -10.25 8.88
CA ASN A 153 2.86 -9.15 8.44
C ASN A 153 3.49 -8.40 9.62
N PHE A 154 2.77 -8.27 10.73
CA PHE A 154 3.30 -7.64 11.94
C PHE A 154 4.42 -8.47 12.57
N LYS A 155 4.21 -9.78 12.78
CA LYS A 155 5.23 -10.72 13.28
C LYS A 155 6.49 -10.69 12.39
N SER A 156 6.31 -10.77 11.07
CA SER A 156 7.39 -10.70 10.08
C SER A 156 8.21 -9.40 10.15
N ARG A 157 7.54 -8.25 10.24
CA ARG A 157 8.20 -6.93 10.28
C ARG A 157 8.92 -6.65 11.59
N HIS A 158 8.46 -7.23 12.69
CA HIS A 158 9.02 -7.00 14.02
C HIS A 158 9.89 -8.18 14.51
N GLN A 159 10.24 -9.12 13.61
CA GLN A 159 11.07 -10.30 13.88
C GLN A 159 10.63 -11.08 15.13
N VAL A 160 9.33 -11.09 15.42
CA VAL A 160 8.81 -11.84 16.57
C VAL A 160 8.60 -13.28 16.12
N ARG A 161 9.62 -14.12 16.32
CA ARG A 161 9.59 -15.55 16.02
C ARG A 161 8.69 -16.25 17.06
N ASN A 162 7.73 -17.04 16.56
CA ASN A 162 6.85 -17.95 17.31
C ASN A 162 6.59 -17.56 18.78
N VAL A 163 5.59 -16.69 18.97
CA VAL A 163 4.53 -16.99 19.94
C VAL A 163 3.51 -17.90 19.28
#